data_AF-A0A2V7J0Q4-F1
#
_entry.id   AF-A0A2V7J0Q4-F1
#
_cell.length_a   1.000
_cell.length_b   1.000
_cell.length_c   1.000
_cell.angle_alpha   90.00
_cell.angle_beta   90.00
_cell.angle_gamma   90.00
#
_symmetry.space_group_name_H-M   'P 1'
#
loop_
_entity.id
_entity.type
_entity.pdbx_description
1 polymer ?
#
loop_
_entity_poly.entity_id
_entity_poly.type
_entity_poly.pdbx_seq_one_letter_code
_entity_poly.pdbx_strand_id
1 'polypeptide(L)'
;MSEYDRGLEVRREVLGDEHVDAALERATEETREFQDFITRYAWGEIWTRPGLDRRTRSCITLTALVALGRFDELALHIRGAHRNGLSDDEIKEV
;
A
#
# COMPACT_ATOMS: atom_id res chain seq x y z
N MET A 1 18.53 -2.19 8.82
CA MET A 1 17.63 -1.44 7.92
C MET A 1 16.69 -0.62 8.79
N SER A 2 16.51 0.68 8.52
CA SER A 2 15.57 1.49 9.32
C SER A 2 14.12 1.08 9.06
N GLU A 3 13.20 1.44 9.96
CA GLU A 3 11.75 1.25 9.72
C GLU A 3 11.28 1.93 8.44
N TYR A 4 11.89 3.07 8.10
CA TYR A 4 11.61 3.78 6.85
C TYR A 4 12.09 2.98 5.64
N ASP A 5 13.33 2.49 5.66
CA ASP A 5 13.91 1.74 4.53
C ASP A 5 13.12 0.45 4.25
N ARG A 6 12.78 -0.28 5.32
CA ARG A 6 11.92 -1.47 5.22
C ARG A 6 10.53 -1.11 4.70
N GLY A 7 9.96 -0.02 5.21
CA GLY A 7 8.66 0.46 4.74
C GLY A 7 8.68 0.87 3.28
N LEU A 8 9.76 1.49 2.81
CA LEU A 8 9.92 1.90 1.43
C LEU A 8 10.02 0.69 0.50
N GLU A 9 10.76 -0.34 0.89
CA GLU A 9 10.84 -1.62 0.16
C GLU A 9 9.44 -2.26 0.02
N VAL A 10 8.74 -2.45 1.13
CA VAL A 10 7.38 -3.03 1.12
C VAL A 10 6.40 -2.18 0.30
N ARG A 11 6.45 -0.85 0.47
CA ARG A 11 5.59 0.08 -0.27
C ARG A 11 5.81 -0.05 -1.79
N ARG A 12 7.06 -0.22 -2.23
CA ARG A 12 7.40 -0.43 -3.65
C ARG A 12 6.92 -1.77 -4.17
N GLU A 13 7.10 -2.84 -3.42
CA GLU A 13 6.61 -4.17 -3.80
C GLU A 13 5.09 -4.17 -4.01
N VAL A 14 4.34 -3.45 -3.17
CA VAL A 14 2.88 -3.39 -3.26
C VAL A 14 2.41 -2.36 -4.30
N LEU A 15 2.84 -1.11 -4.19
CA LEU A 15 2.30 -0.01 -5.02
C LEU A 15 3.02 0.16 -6.36
N GLY A 16 4.23 -0.38 -6.49
CA GLY A 16 5.10 -0.27 -7.66
C GLY A 16 6.03 0.93 -7.60
N ASP A 17 7.23 0.78 -8.15
CA ASP A 17 8.28 1.80 -8.11
C ASP A 17 7.83 3.14 -8.68
N GLU A 18 7.28 3.15 -9.89
CA GLU A 18 6.82 4.38 -10.58
C GLU A 18 5.84 5.19 -9.73
N HIS A 19 4.91 4.51 -9.04
CA HIS A 19 3.95 5.19 -8.18
C HIS A 19 4.63 5.79 -6.94
N VAL A 20 5.53 5.04 -6.31
CA VAL A 20 6.24 5.48 -5.11
C VAL A 20 7.18 6.63 -5.43
N ASP A 21 7.92 6.55 -6.53
CA ASP A 21 8.80 7.62 -7.00
C ASP A 21 8.02 8.90 -7.26
N ALA A 22 6.93 8.81 -8.04
CA ALA A 22 6.06 9.97 -8.30
C ALA A 22 5.46 10.57 -7.02
N ALA A 23 5.11 9.74 -6.02
CA ALA A 23 4.59 10.22 -4.75
C ALA A 23 5.65 10.95 -3.91
N LEU A 24 6.89 10.47 -3.92
CA LEU A 24 8.01 11.09 -3.22
C LEU A 24 8.46 12.39 -3.91
N GLU A 25 8.50 12.41 -5.25
CA GLU A 25 8.84 13.60 -6.04
C GLU A 25 7.80 14.73 -5.88
N ARG A 26 6.52 14.37 -5.77
CA ARG A 26 5.43 15.33 -5.55
C ARG A 26 5.30 15.77 -4.10
N ALA A 27 6.08 15.22 -3.18
CA ALA A 27 6.03 15.59 -1.77
C ALA A 27 6.48 17.04 -1.58
N THR A 28 5.55 17.89 -1.15
CA THR A 28 5.81 19.27 -0.76
C THR A 28 6.39 19.35 0.65
N GLU A 29 6.80 20.53 1.09
CA GLU A 29 7.27 20.75 2.47
C GLU A 29 6.20 20.34 3.50
N GLU A 30 4.93 20.67 3.24
CA GLU A 30 3.79 20.38 4.11
C GLU A 30 3.43 18.90 4.16
N THR A 31 3.72 18.14 3.10
CA THR A 31 3.31 16.72 2.98
C THR A 31 4.46 15.75 3.26
N ARG A 32 5.71 16.23 3.36
CA ARG A 32 6.89 15.39 3.56
C ARG A 32 6.84 14.58 4.85
N GLU A 33 6.44 15.19 5.96
CA GLU A 33 6.30 14.50 7.24
C GLU A 33 5.23 13.40 7.18
N PHE A 34 4.16 13.64 6.41
CA PHE A 34 3.13 12.62 6.19
C PHE A 34 3.64 11.46 5.32
N GLN A 35 4.44 11.73 4.28
CA GLN A 35 5.07 10.68 3.47
C GLN A 35 6.05 9.84 4.29
N ASP A 36 6.83 10.47 5.17
CA ASP A 36 7.69 9.76 6.12
C ASP A 36 6.87 8.90 7.10
N PHE A 37 5.86 9.49 7.72
CA PHE A 37 4.98 8.80 8.67
C PHE A 37 4.30 7.57 8.05
N ILE A 38 3.66 7.73 6.88
CA ILE A 38 2.95 6.60 6.26
C ILE A 38 3.92 5.50 5.82
N THR A 39 5.12 5.86 5.36
CA THR A 39 6.16 4.90 4.96
C THR A 39 6.64 4.09 6.16
N ARG A 40 6.97 4.74 7.27
CA ARG A 40 7.39 4.02 8.50
C ARG A 40 6.27 3.21 9.11
N TYR A 41 5.08 3.81 9.28
CA TYR A 41 4.02 3.20 10.07
C TYR A 41 3.24 2.16 9.27
N ALA A 42 2.57 2.55 8.19
CA ALA A 42 1.75 1.62 7.44
C ALA A 42 2.62 0.52 6.81
N TRP A 43 3.67 0.91 6.10
CA TRP A 43 4.47 -0.03 5.32
C TRP A 43 5.58 -0.68 6.13
N GLY A 44 6.29 0.10 6.96
CA GLY A 44 7.41 -0.39 7.75
C GLY A 44 6.99 -1.21 8.97
N GLU A 45 5.88 -0.86 9.61
CA GLU A 45 5.42 -1.52 10.84
C GLU A 45 4.21 -2.45 10.62
N ILE A 46 3.14 -2.00 9.97
CA ILE A 46 1.90 -2.79 9.90
C ILE A 46 1.99 -3.90 8.86
N TRP A 47 2.42 -3.57 7.63
CA TRP A 47 2.47 -4.49 6.49
C TRP A 47 3.59 -5.54 6.60
N THR A 48 4.57 -5.33 7.48
CA THR A 48 5.68 -6.25 7.73
C THR A 48 5.40 -7.26 8.85
N ARG A 49 4.33 -7.08 9.64
CA ARG A 49 3.98 -8.02 10.71
C ARG A 49 3.67 -9.42 10.14
N PRO A 50 4.11 -10.50 10.81
CA PRO A 50 4.04 -11.86 10.27
C PRO A 50 2.64 -12.50 10.32
N GLY A 51 1.66 -11.89 11.00
CA GLY A 51 0.38 -12.53 11.29
C GLY A 51 -0.52 -12.75 10.06
N LEU A 52 -0.52 -11.82 9.10
CA LEU A 52 -1.30 -11.92 7.87
C LEU A 52 -0.39 -11.77 6.66
N ASP A 53 -0.61 -12.61 5.65
CA ASP A 53 0.07 -12.49 4.37
C ASP A 53 -0.43 -11.28 3.56
N ARG A 54 0.31 -10.95 2.49
CA ARG A 54 -0.01 -9.76 1.67
C ARG A 54 -1.30 -9.90 0.89
N ARG A 55 -1.68 -11.13 0.53
CA ARG A 55 -2.94 -11.41 -0.16
C ARG A 55 -4.12 -11.04 0.73
N THR A 56 -4.13 -11.55 1.96
CA THR A 56 -5.18 -11.27 2.96
C THR A 56 -5.23 -9.79 3.32
N ARG A 57 -4.08 -9.13 3.50
CA ARG A 57 -4.03 -7.68 3.76
C ARG A 57 -4.59 -6.86 2.60
N SER A 58 -4.38 -7.30 1.36
CA SER A 58 -4.96 -6.66 0.19
C SER A 58 -6.48 -6.79 0.20
N CYS A 59 -7.04 -7.98 0.45
CA CYS A 59 -8.50 -8.15 0.60
C CYS A 59 -9.08 -7.19 1.63
N ILE A 60 -8.51 -7.15 2.84
CA ILE A 60 -8.97 -6.26 3.93
C ILE A 60 -8.92 -4.79 3.50
N THR A 61 -7.84 -4.39 2.83
CA THR A 61 -7.68 -3.01 2.35
C THR A 61 -8.74 -2.68 1.29
N LEU A 62 -8.95 -3.55 0.31
CA LEU A 62 -9.98 -3.37 -0.71
C LEU A 62 -11.38 -3.26 -0.09
N THR A 63 -11.74 -4.15 0.83
CA THR A 63 -13.01 -4.10 1.56
C THR A 63 -13.21 -2.75 2.26
N ALA A 64 -12.18 -2.26 2.98
CA ALA A 64 -12.25 -0.99 3.68
C ALA A 64 -12.42 0.20 2.70
N LEU A 65 -11.71 0.19 1.58
CA LEU A 65 -11.77 1.26 0.57
C LEU A 65 -13.12 1.30 -0.14
N VAL A 66 -13.70 0.14 -0.47
CA VAL A 66 -15.06 0.02 -1.03
C VAL A 66 -16.09 0.54 -0.03
N ALA A 67 -16.05 0.06 1.22
CA ALA A 67 -16.99 0.46 2.27
C ALA A 67 -16.96 1.97 2.56
N LEU A 68 -15.79 2.60 2.44
CA LEU A 68 -15.61 4.04 2.68
C LEU A 68 -15.79 4.91 1.41
N GLY A 69 -16.07 4.30 0.25
CA GLY A 69 -16.22 5.01 -1.02
C GLY A 69 -14.95 5.74 -1.48
N ARG A 70 -13.77 5.16 -1.23
CA ARG A 70 -12.45 5.74 -1.57
C ARG A 70 -11.93 5.19 -2.91
N PHE A 71 -12.63 5.51 -3.99
CA PHE A 71 -12.41 4.86 -5.28
C PHE A 71 -11.07 5.17 -5.97
N ASP A 72 -10.49 6.36 -5.77
CA ASP A 72 -9.16 6.69 -6.32
C ASP A 72 -8.08 5.80 -5.68
N GLU A 73 -8.16 5.62 -4.36
CA GLU A 73 -7.26 4.76 -3.59
C GLU A 73 -7.54 3.27 -3.88
N LEU A 74 -8.81 2.91 -4.09
CA LEU A 74 -9.20 1.56 -4.49
C LEU A 74 -8.53 1.16 -5.80
N ALA A 75 -8.54 2.02 -6.81
CA ALA A 75 -7.90 1.74 -8.08
C ALA A 75 -6.39 1.47 -7.93
N LEU A 76 -5.72 2.21 -7.04
CA LEU A 76 -4.33 1.97 -6.69
C LEU A 76 -4.14 0.61 -6.01
N HIS A 77 -4.96 0.30 -5.01
CA HIS A 77 -4.83 -0.93 -4.24
C HIS A 77 -5.27 -2.19 -5.00
N ILE A 78 -6.11 -2.10 -6.03
CA ILE A 78 -6.40 -3.21 -6.94
C ILE A 78 -5.12 -3.62 -7.68
N ARG A 79 -4.35 -2.66 -8.21
CA ARG A 79 -3.04 -2.97 -8.82
C ARG A 79 -2.06 -3.58 -7.82
N GLY A 80 -2.08 -3.11 -6.57
CA GLY A 80 -1.27 -3.68 -5.51
C GLY A 80 -1.70 -5.10 -5.10
N ALA A 81 -3.00 -5.39 -5.11
CA ALA A 81 -3.54 -6.73 -4.85
C ALA A 81 -3.04 -7.73 -5.89
N HIS A 82 -3.00 -7.35 -7.17
CA HIS A 82 -2.39 -8.18 -8.22
C HIS A 82 -0.90 -8.44 -7.99
N ARG A 83 -0.11 -7.43 -7.60
CA ARG A 83 1.32 -7.64 -7.26
C ARG A 83 1.50 -8.56 -6.07
N ASN A 84 0.58 -8.52 -5.12
CA ASN A 84 0.53 -9.45 -3.99
C ASN A 84 0.00 -10.84 -4.39
N GLY A 85 -0.40 -11.04 -5.64
CA GLY A 85 -0.75 -12.33 -6.23
C GLY A 85 -2.24 -12.63 -6.32
N LEU A 86 -3.14 -11.66 -6.09
CA LEU A 86 -4.57 -11.88 -6.30
C LEU A 86 -4.92 -11.94 -7.80
N SER A 87 -5.81 -12.85 -8.17
CA SER A 87 -6.41 -12.88 -9.51
C SER A 87 -7.59 -11.92 -9.63
N ASP A 88 -8.01 -11.63 -10.86
CA ASP A 88 -9.25 -10.87 -11.11
C ASP A 88 -10.46 -11.54 -10.46
N ASP A 89 -10.53 -12.88 -10.47
CA ASP A 89 -11.65 -13.62 -9.91
C ASP A 89 -11.67 -13.54 -8.38
N GLU A 90 -10.50 -13.54 -7.73
CA GLU A 90 -10.42 -13.33 -6.28
C GLU A 90 -10.80 -11.90 -5.88
N ILE A 91 -10.43 -10.89 -6.68
CA ILE A 91 -10.76 -9.48 -6.40
C ILE A 91 -12.27 -9.22 -6.54
N LYS A 92 -12.96 -9.88 -7.49
CA LYS A 92 -14.43 -9.73 -7.66
C LYS A 92 -15.25 -10.23 -6.46
N GLU A 93 -14.68 -11.12 -5.65
CA GLU A 93 -15.34 -11.70 -4.46
C GLU A 93 -15.17 -10.84 -3.19
N VAL A 94 -14.35 -9.79 -3.23
CA VAL A 94 -14.05 -8.89 -2.10
C VAL A 94 -15.00 -7.70 -2.06
#